data_AF-A0A5D6WKZ6-F1
#
_entry.id   AF-A0A5D6WKZ6-F1
#
_cell.length_a   1.000
_cell.length_b   1.000
_cell.length_c   1.000
_cell.angle_alpha   90.00
_cell.angle_beta   90.00
_cell.angle_gamma   90.00
#
_symmetry.space_group_name_H-M   'P 1'
#
loop_
_entity.id
_entity.type
_entity.pdbx_description
1 polymer ?
#
loop_
_entity_poly.entity_id
_entity_poly.type
_entity_poly.pdbx_seq_one_letter_code
_entity_poly.pdbx_strand_id
1 'polypeptide(L)'
;MIVAIKRFLFFGGIILMLAGVFGLSFIWSIDHRTAESLSAYCRIDFQSSHTEAGELEGAVLTLWDWRYDGAELKPEAILYTDGDAWEMKAAVKQSPPGTDADHPYQNENKLFVELPRASLPAIRKASEIRFRFYYDNGQTIDLPLNAPDLEYWRRQVAQ
;
A
#
# COMPACT_ATOMS: atom_id res chain seq x y z
N MET A 1 -13.69 -48.60 -0.37
CA MET A 1 -14.05 -47.17 -0.19
C MET A 1 -12.83 -46.30 0.17
N ILE A 2 -12.11 -46.55 1.26
CA ILE A 2 -10.94 -45.76 1.68
C ILE A 2 -9.81 -45.70 0.63
N VAL A 3 -9.51 -46.82 -0.05
CA VAL A 3 -8.47 -46.87 -1.09
C VAL A 3 -8.83 -46.02 -2.33
N ALA A 4 -10.11 -45.98 -2.71
CA ALA A 4 -10.57 -45.18 -3.84
C ALA A 4 -10.47 -43.67 -3.54
N ILE A 5 -10.82 -43.26 -2.31
CA ILE A 5 -10.69 -41.87 -1.85
C ILE A 5 -9.22 -41.43 -1.83
N LYS A 6 -8.30 -42.28 -1.32
CA LYS A 6 -6.85 -41.98 -1.33
C LYS A 6 -6.30 -41.79 -2.74
N ARG A 7 -6.68 -42.64 -3.70
CA ARG A 7 -6.27 -42.50 -5.10
C ARG A 7 -6.84 -41.23 -5.74
N PHE A 8 -8.11 -40.94 -5.47
CA PHE A 8 -8.75 -39.71 -5.97
C PHE A 8 -8.04 -38.45 -5.46
N LEU A 9 -7.74 -38.37 -4.16
CA LEU A 9 -7.00 -37.23 -3.59
C LEU A 9 -5.58 -37.11 -4.17
N PHE A 10 -4.88 -38.23 -4.37
CA PHE A 10 -3.54 -38.24 -4.94
C PHE A 10 -3.52 -37.74 -6.39
N PHE A 11 -4.37 -38.31 -7.26
CA PHE A 11 -4.45 -37.87 -8.65
C PHE A 11 -5.03 -36.45 -8.79
N GLY A 12 -6.01 -36.10 -7.96
CA GLY A 12 -6.56 -34.74 -7.90
C GLY A 12 -5.49 -33.72 -7.51
N GLY A 13 -4.67 -34.02 -6.50
CA GLY A 13 -3.54 -33.17 -6.10
C GLY A 13 -2.51 -32.98 -7.22
N ILE A 14 -2.18 -34.04 -7.97
CA ILE A 14 -1.29 -33.95 -9.13
C ILE A 14 -1.89 -33.06 -10.23
N ILE A 15 -3.18 -33.23 -10.53
CA ILE A 15 -3.87 -32.39 -11.53
C ILE A 15 -3.84 -30.92 -11.11
N LEU A 16 -4.11 -30.61 -9.84
CA LEU A 16 -4.06 -29.24 -9.32
C LEU A 16 -2.66 -28.63 -9.39
N MET A 17 -1.61 -29.43 -9.13
CA MET A 17 -0.22 -29.00 -9.30
C MET A 17 0.11 -28.73 -10.77
N LEU A 18 -0.25 -29.64 -11.68
CA LEU A 18 0.02 -29.47 -13.12
C LEU A 18 -0.76 -28.30 -13.73
N ALA A 19 -1.99 -28.07 -13.25
CA ALA A 19 -2.79 -26.92 -13.64
C ALA A 19 -2.29 -25.60 -13.01
N GLY A 20 -1.27 -25.64 -12.13
CA GLY A 20 -0.69 -24.44 -11.52
C GLY A 20 -1.60 -23.73 -10.53
N VAL A 21 -2.64 -24.39 -10.03
CA VAL A 21 -3.66 -23.77 -9.15
C VAL A 21 -3.03 -23.15 -7.91
N PHE A 22 -2.03 -23.81 -7.33
CA PHE A 22 -1.31 -23.29 -6.17
C PHE A 22 -0.51 -22.02 -6.49
N GLY A 23 0.12 -21.94 -7.65
CA GLY A 23 0.87 -20.75 -8.08
C GLY A 23 -0.06 -19.56 -8.35
N LEU A 24 -1.17 -19.79 -9.06
CA LEU A 24 -2.20 -18.77 -9.29
C LEU A 24 -2.84 -18.29 -7.97
N SER A 25 -3.10 -19.22 -7.04
CA SER A 25 -3.65 -18.87 -5.73
C SER A 25 -2.66 -18.05 -4.89
N PHE A 26 -1.36 -18.35 -4.98
CA PHE A 26 -0.32 -17.59 -4.31
C PHE A 26 -0.23 -16.15 -4.86
N ILE A 27 -0.18 -16.00 -6.19
CA ILE A 27 -0.19 -14.70 -6.86
C ILE A 27 -1.41 -13.88 -6.42
N TRP A 28 -2.60 -14.49 -6.52
CA TRP A 28 -3.84 -13.84 -6.12
C TRP A 28 -3.82 -13.41 -4.65
N SER A 29 -3.29 -14.25 -3.76
CA SER A 29 -3.18 -13.94 -2.33
C SER A 29 -2.23 -12.76 -2.05
N ILE A 30 -1.15 -12.59 -2.83
CA ILE A 30 -0.23 -11.46 -2.67
C ILE A 30 -0.87 -10.15 -3.14
N ASP A 31 -1.57 -10.19 -4.27
CA ASP A 31 -2.25 -9.01 -4.83
C ASP A 31 -3.49 -8.61 -4.02
N HIS A 32 -4.10 -9.55 -3.30
CA HIS A 32 -5.28 -9.32 -2.43
C HIS A 32 -4.94 -9.38 -0.93
N ARG A 33 -3.65 -9.23 -0.58
CA ARG A 33 -3.22 -9.30 0.81
C ARG A 33 -3.86 -8.21 1.66
N THR A 34 -4.04 -8.52 2.93
CA THR A 34 -4.41 -7.57 3.98
C THR A 34 -3.22 -7.31 4.87
N ALA A 35 -3.17 -6.14 5.51
CA ALA A 35 -2.15 -5.81 6.50
C ALA A 35 -2.79 -5.08 7.68
N GLU A 36 -2.06 -5.01 8.79
CA GLU A 36 -2.51 -4.29 10.00
C GLU A 36 -2.15 -2.79 9.94
N SER A 37 -1.13 -2.42 9.16
CA SER A 37 -0.71 -1.02 8.98
C SER A 37 -0.27 -0.74 7.54
N LEU A 38 -0.22 0.55 7.18
CA LEU A 38 0.21 1.01 5.87
C LEU A 38 1.63 0.57 5.53
N SER A 39 2.58 0.74 6.45
CA SER A 39 3.97 0.32 6.31
C SER A 39 4.19 -1.19 6.29
N ALA A 40 3.24 -1.97 6.85
CA ALA A 40 3.26 -3.43 6.74
C ALA A 40 2.72 -3.90 5.37
N TYR A 41 1.89 -3.07 4.73
CA TYR A 41 1.35 -3.36 3.41
C TYR A 41 2.32 -2.97 2.30
N CYS A 42 2.87 -1.75 2.36
CA CYS A 42 3.72 -1.18 1.32
C CYS A 42 4.86 -0.38 1.95
N ARG A 43 5.93 -0.15 1.18
CA ARG A 43 6.98 0.78 1.63
C ARG A 43 6.41 2.20 1.57
N ILE A 44 6.69 2.98 2.60
CA ILE A 44 6.29 4.39 2.68
C ILE A 44 7.49 5.27 3.02
N ASP A 45 7.44 6.51 2.57
CA ASP A 45 8.38 7.57 2.93
C ASP A 45 7.61 8.88 3.07
N PHE A 46 7.78 9.54 4.21
CA PHE A 46 7.06 10.77 4.54
C PHE A 46 8.08 11.88 4.82
N GLN A 47 8.02 12.94 4.02
CA GLN A 47 8.98 14.04 4.08
C GLN A 47 8.25 15.37 4.24
N SER A 48 8.61 16.15 5.24
CA SER A 48 8.17 17.54 5.36
C SER A 48 9.09 18.47 4.55
N SER A 49 8.51 19.55 4.04
CA SER A 49 9.22 20.65 3.41
C SER A 49 9.11 21.88 4.32
N HIS A 50 10.23 22.58 4.48
CA HIS A 50 10.31 23.78 5.32
C HIS A 50 10.89 24.93 4.50
N THR A 51 10.40 26.14 4.77
CA THR A 51 10.92 27.37 4.19
C THR A 51 12.33 27.67 4.72
N GLU A 52 13.04 28.62 4.10
CA GLU A 52 14.36 29.10 4.59
C GLU A 52 14.29 29.66 6.03
N ALA A 53 13.11 30.10 6.48
CA ALA A 53 12.85 30.57 7.85
C ALA A 53 12.58 29.43 8.85
N GLY A 54 12.51 28.17 8.39
CA GLY A 54 12.21 26.99 9.21
C GLY A 54 10.72 26.67 9.37
N GLU A 55 9.82 27.46 8.77
CA GLU A 55 8.38 27.20 8.86
C GLU A 55 7.96 26.04 7.94
N LEU A 56 7.11 25.15 8.43
CA LEU A 56 6.53 24.04 7.68
C LEU A 56 5.74 24.53 6.45
N GLU A 57 6.24 24.23 5.27
CA GLU A 57 5.66 24.63 3.98
C GLU A 57 4.70 23.58 3.41
N GLY A 58 5.01 22.30 3.63
CA GLY A 58 4.25 21.19 3.07
C GLY A 58 4.75 19.84 3.57
N ALA A 59 4.08 18.77 3.15
CA ALA A 59 4.58 17.42 3.34
C ALA A 59 4.19 16.54 2.16
N VAL A 60 5.03 15.57 1.84
CA VAL A 60 4.84 14.62 0.76
C VAL A 60 4.89 13.21 1.35
N LEU A 61 3.90 12.40 1.00
CA LEU A 61 3.93 10.96 1.21
C LEU A 61 4.23 10.28 -0.13
N THR A 62 5.27 9.47 -0.16
CA THR A 62 5.54 8.53 -1.25
C THR A 62 5.29 7.11 -0.77
N LEU A 63 4.61 6.30 -1.57
CA LEU A 63 4.43 4.89 -1.32
C LEU A 63 4.84 4.04 -2.53
N TRP A 64 5.30 2.83 -2.23
CA TRP A 64 5.70 1.81 -3.21
C TRP A 64 5.02 0.49 -2.87
N ASP A 65 4.16 0.01 -3.78
CA ASP A 65 3.51 -1.29 -3.70
C ASP A 65 3.99 -2.19 -4.86
N TRP A 66 4.31 -3.44 -4.57
CA TRP A 66 4.72 -4.43 -5.56
C TRP A 66 3.64 -5.50 -5.75
N ARG A 67 3.21 -5.69 -7.00
CA ARG A 67 2.11 -6.59 -7.37
C ARG A 67 2.44 -7.43 -8.58
N TYR A 68 1.89 -8.64 -8.65
CA TYR A 68 2.04 -9.49 -9.82
C TYR A 68 1.04 -9.12 -10.92
N ASP A 69 -0.15 -8.66 -10.54
CA ASP A 69 -1.11 -8.09 -11.48
C ASP A 69 -0.65 -6.74 -12.06
N GLY A 70 -1.30 -6.33 -13.15
CA GLY A 70 -1.05 -5.06 -13.81
C GLY A 70 -1.95 -3.92 -13.34
N ALA A 71 -2.60 -4.05 -12.17
CA ALA A 71 -3.52 -3.03 -11.70
C ALA A 71 -2.78 -1.74 -11.38
N GLU A 72 -3.24 -0.62 -11.94
CA GLU A 72 -2.62 0.69 -11.77
C GLU A 72 -3.25 1.44 -10.59
N LEU A 73 -2.42 2.18 -9.85
CA LEU A 73 -2.90 3.10 -8.82
C LEU A 73 -3.70 4.24 -9.46
N LYS A 74 -4.83 4.60 -8.86
CA LYS A 74 -5.57 5.80 -9.23
C LYS A 74 -4.91 7.05 -8.65
N PRO A 75 -4.97 8.20 -9.35
CA PRO A 75 -4.37 9.47 -8.91
C PRO A 75 -5.18 10.19 -7.82
N GLU A 76 -5.76 9.43 -6.90
CA GLU A 76 -6.62 9.92 -5.83
C GLU A 76 -6.35 9.16 -4.53
N ALA A 77 -6.35 9.88 -3.42
CA ALA A 77 -6.21 9.30 -2.10
C ALA A 77 -6.97 10.14 -1.06
N ILE A 78 -7.17 9.56 0.12
CA ILE A 78 -7.80 10.23 1.26
C ILE A 78 -6.96 9.94 2.50
N LEU A 79 -6.58 11.00 3.22
CA LEU A 79 -6.00 10.89 4.55
C LEU A 79 -7.10 11.12 5.57
N TYR A 80 -7.21 10.23 6.54
CA TYR A 80 -8.08 10.41 7.71
C TYR A 80 -7.23 10.75 8.93
N THR A 81 -7.62 11.79 9.66
CA THR A 81 -7.01 12.16 10.95
C THR A 81 -8.11 12.21 12.00
N ASP A 82 -8.13 11.24 12.94
CA ASP A 82 -9.18 11.12 13.98
C ASP A 82 -10.63 11.20 13.44
N GLY A 83 -10.86 10.77 12.19
CA GLY A 83 -12.17 10.78 11.52
C GLY A 83 -12.38 11.93 10.52
N ASP A 84 -11.56 12.99 10.56
CA ASP A 84 -11.59 14.06 9.56
C ASP A 84 -10.97 13.57 8.25
N ALA A 85 -11.65 13.79 7.13
CA ALA A 85 -11.24 13.33 5.81
C ALA A 85 -10.59 14.46 4.99
N TRP A 86 -9.39 14.18 4.47
CA TRP A 86 -8.62 15.08 3.63
C TRP A 86 -8.42 14.42 2.26
N GLU A 87 -9.22 14.83 1.28
CA GLU A 87 -9.08 14.38 -0.10
C GLU A 87 -7.84 15.00 -0.74
N MET A 88 -7.12 14.20 -1.53
CA MET A 88 -5.86 14.59 -2.12
C MET A 88 -5.70 14.00 -3.53
N LYS A 89 -5.07 14.79 -4.39
CA LYS A 89 -4.66 14.37 -5.73
C LYS A 89 -3.26 13.82 -5.65
N ALA A 90 -3.02 12.69 -6.30
CA ALA A 90 -1.73 12.04 -6.30
C ALA A 90 -1.17 11.90 -7.72
N ALA A 91 0.15 11.93 -7.85
CA ALA A 91 0.82 11.48 -9.04
C ALA A 91 1.12 9.98 -8.90
N VAL A 92 0.83 9.21 -9.94
CA VAL A 92 1.02 7.76 -9.96
C VAL A 92 1.98 7.35 -11.06
N LYS A 93 2.72 6.28 -10.82
CA LYS A 93 3.59 5.67 -11.83
C LYS A 93 3.69 4.18 -11.58
N GLN A 94 3.49 3.38 -12.62
CA GLN A 94 3.80 1.96 -12.61
C GLN A 94 5.08 1.70 -13.41
N SER A 95 5.97 0.86 -12.86
CA SER A 95 7.11 0.30 -13.57
C SER A 95 6.87 -1.19 -13.81
N PRO A 96 7.22 -1.73 -15.00
CA PRO A 96 7.03 -3.15 -15.31
C PRO A 96 8.00 -4.04 -14.51
N PRO A 97 7.80 -5.37 -14.49
CA PRO A 97 8.68 -6.28 -13.77
C PRO A 97 10.12 -6.23 -14.29
N GLY A 98 11.08 -6.47 -13.40
CA GLY A 98 12.51 -6.48 -13.71
C GLY A 98 13.18 -5.10 -13.60
N THR A 99 12.46 -4.05 -13.23
CA THR A 99 13.06 -2.74 -12.92
C THR A 99 13.61 -2.65 -11.49
N ASP A 100 13.05 -3.43 -10.58
CA ASP A 100 13.49 -3.54 -9.18
C ASP A 100 14.18 -4.89 -8.97
N ALA A 101 15.40 -4.86 -8.42
CA ALA A 101 16.21 -6.06 -8.19
C ALA A 101 15.65 -6.93 -7.05
N ASP A 102 15.00 -6.33 -6.06
CA ASP A 102 14.41 -7.05 -4.92
C ASP A 102 13.04 -7.66 -5.30
N HIS A 103 12.38 -7.08 -6.31
CA HIS A 103 11.06 -7.49 -6.80
C HIS A 103 11.03 -7.74 -8.32
N PRO A 104 11.82 -8.71 -8.84
CA PRO A 104 12.05 -8.87 -10.28
C PRO A 104 10.84 -9.33 -11.09
N TYR A 105 9.81 -9.88 -10.43
CA TYR A 105 8.63 -10.45 -11.08
C TYR A 105 7.34 -9.66 -10.84
N GLN A 106 7.43 -8.51 -10.16
CA GLN A 106 6.28 -7.70 -9.77
C GLN A 106 6.35 -6.33 -10.44
N ASN A 107 5.20 -5.79 -10.82
CA ASN A 107 5.03 -4.39 -11.14
C ASN A 107 5.25 -3.55 -9.88
N GLU A 108 6.02 -2.48 -10.00
CA GLU A 108 6.24 -1.50 -8.95
C GLU A 108 5.27 -0.33 -9.17
N ASN A 109 4.29 -0.20 -8.30
CA ASN A 109 3.34 0.91 -8.28
C ASN A 109 3.80 1.98 -7.28
N LYS A 110 3.99 3.21 -7.75
CA LYS A 110 4.33 4.37 -6.94
C LYS A 110 3.18 5.35 -6.90
N LEU A 111 2.91 5.88 -5.72
CA LEU A 111 2.03 7.02 -5.53
C LEU A 111 2.75 8.10 -4.73
N PHE A 112 2.70 9.30 -5.26
CA PHE A 112 3.28 10.51 -4.69
C PHE A 112 2.13 11.45 -4.38
N VAL A 113 1.96 11.82 -3.13
CA VAL A 113 0.88 12.71 -2.73
C VAL A 113 1.37 13.83 -1.84
N GLU A 114 1.00 15.04 -2.22
CA GLU A 114 1.22 16.23 -1.41
C GLU A 114 0.06 16.36 -0.42
N LEU A 115 0.39 16.45 0.87
CA LEU A 115 -0.62 16.59 1.89
C LEU A 115 -1.18 18.02 1.89
N PRO A 116 -2.51 18.19 2.01
CA PRO A 116 -3.11 19.50 2.14
C PRO A 116 -2.51 20.26 3.32
N ARG A 117 -2.10 21.51 3.13
CA ARG A 117 -1.52 22.33 4.22
C ARG A 117 -2.42 22.39 5.46
N ALA A 118 -3.74 22.37 5.26
CA ALA A 118 -4.73 22.36 6.33
C ALA A 118 -4.73 21.08 7.17
N SER A 119 -4.26 19.94 6.65
CA SER A 119 -4.19 18.69 7.39
C SER A 119 -2.95 18.59 8.29
N LEU A 120 -1.89 19.37 8.04
CA LEU A 120 -0.62 19.27 8.77
C LEU A 120 -0.77 19.53 10.29
N PRO A 121 -1.53 20.56 10.74
CA PRO A 121 -1.80 20.72 12.16
C PRO A 121 -2.63 19.59 12.77
N ALA A 122 -3.50 18.95 11.97
CA ALA A 122 -4.29 17.80 12.41
C ALA A 122 -3.40 16.57 12.62
N ILE A 123 -2.46 16.29 11.72
CA ILE A 123 -1.46 15.21 11.83
C ILE A 123 -0.67 15.32 13.14
N ARG A 124 -0.27 16.54 13.52
CA ARG A 124 0.47 16.79 14.76
C ARG A 124 -0.29 16.37 16.02
N LYS A 125 -1.63 16.46 16.00
CA LYS A 125 -2.51 16.16 17.14
C LYS A 125 -3.19 14.80 17.03
N ALA A 126 -3.22 14.23 15.83
CA ALA A 126 -4.01 13.04 15.52
C ALA A 126 -3.58 11.86 16.38
N SER A 127 -4.53 11.21 17.04
CA SER A 127 -4.32 9.96 17.76
C SER A 127 -4.25 8.76 16.81
N GLU A 128 -4.98 8.83 15.71
CA GLU A 128 -5.02 7.84 14.64
C GLU A 128 -4.94 8.55 13.27
N ILE A 129 -4.11 7.99 12.39
CA ILE A 129 -4.02 8.41 11.00
C ILE A 129 -4.25 7.19 10.13
N ARG A 130 -5.17 7.30 9.17
CA ARG A 130 -5.40 6.27 8.15
C ARG A 130 -5.20 6.85 6.77
N PHE A 131 -4.71 6.02 5.87
CA PHE A 131 -4.49 6.41 4.48
C PHE A 131 -5.25 5.46 3.57
N ARG A 132 -6.08 6.04 2.70
CA ARG A 132 -6.87 5.31 1.73
C ARG A 132 -6.44 5.66 0.30
N PHE A 133 -6.20 4.64 -0.51
CA PHE A 133 -5.89 4.76 -1.93
C PHE A 133 -6.53 3.62 -2.73
N TYR A 134 -6.52 3.73 -4.05
CA TYR A 134 -7.35 2.92 -4.92
C TYR A 134 -6.58 2.39 -6.11
N TYR A 135 -6.98 1.21 -6.56
CA TYR A 135 -6.57 0.61 -7.83
C TYR A 135 -7.69 0.72 -8.87
N ASP A 136 -7.31 0.72 -10.15
CA ASP A 136 -8.23 0.74 -11.29
C ASP A 136 -9.12 -0.51 -11.39
N ASN A 137 -8.66 -1.64 -10.85
CA ASN A 137 -9.39 -2.90 -10.75
C ASN A 137 -10.51 -2.89 -9.67
N GLY A 138 -10.71 -1.76 -8.97
CA GLY A 138 -11.74 -1.58 -7.94
C GLY A 138 -11.27 -1.91 -6.52
N GLN A 139 -10.04 -2.40 -6.34
CA GLN A 139 -9.50 -2.64 -5.00
C GLN A 139 -9.21 -1.32 -4.28
N THR A 140 -9.61 -1.27 -3.02
CA THR A 140 -9.39 -0.13 -2.12
C THR A 140 -8.53 -0.60 -0.97
N ILE A 141 -7.44 0.12 -0.72
CA ILE A 141 -6.60 -0.09 0.45
C ILE A 141 -6.88 1.05 1.42
N ASP A 142 -7.21 0.73 2.66
CA ASP A 142 -7.49 1.68 3.73
C ASP A 142 -6.89 1.13 5.02
N LEU A 143 -5.75 1.70 5.41
CA LEU A 143 -4.93 1.17 6.49
C LEU A 143 -4.46 2.28 7.43
N PRO A 144 -4.35 2.00 8.74
CA PRO A 144 -3.79 2.94 9.70
C PRO A 144 -2.26 2.99 9.60
N LEU A 145 -1.68 4.09 10.08
CA LEU A 145 -0.27 4.10 10.46
C LEU A 145 -0.08 3.26 11.73
N ASN A 146 1.06 2.59 11.85
CA ASN A 146 1.45 2.00 13.11
C ASN A 146 1.96 3.09 14.08
N ALA A 147 2.16 2.73 15.36
CA ALA A 147 2.61 3.70 16.36
C ALA A 147 3.98 4.35 16.04
N PRO A 148 5.01 3.61 15.59
CA PRO A 148 6.28 4.21 15.14
C PRO A 148 6.12 5.24 14.01
N ASP A 149 5.32 4.93 12.99
CA ASP A 149 5.09 5.81 11.85
C ASP A 149 4.34 7.06 12.27
N LEU A 150 3.32 6.91 13.12
CA LEU A 150 2.57 8.04 13.66
C LEU A 150 3.49 9.02 14.40
N GLU A 151 4.38 8.51 15.25
CA GLU A 151 5.34 9.33 15.98
C GLU A 151 6.41 9.93 15.07
N TYR A 152 6.83 9.22 14.01
CA TYR A 152 7.71 9.77 12.99
C TYR A 152 7.05 10.95 12.26
N TRP A 153 5.81 10.79 11.79
CA TRP A 153 5.08 11.84 11.08
C TRP A 153 4.88 13.07 11.95
N ARG A 154 4.47 12.88 13.22
CA ARG A 154 4.33 13.98 14.19
C ARG A 154 5.62 14.77 14.36
N ARG A 155 6.77 14.09 14.43
CA ARG A 155 8.08 14.76 14.53
C ARG A 155 8.42 15.54 13.27
N GLN A 156 8.15 15.00 12.09
CA GLN A 156 8.40 15.68 10.81
C GLN A 156 7.58 16.98 10.70
N VAL A 157 6.29 16.96 11.07
CA VAL A 157 5.43 18.17 10.99
C VAL A 157 5.56 19.12 12.19
N ALA A 158 6.32 18.74 13.22
CA ALA A 158 6.55 19.58 14.40
C ALA A 158 7.87 20.36 14.34
N GLN A 159 8.76 19.99 13.43
CA GLN A 159 10.00 20.73 13.12
C GLN A 159 9.67 22.03 12.40
#